data_AF-A0A6N7M8W3-F1
#
_entry.id   AF-A0A6N7M8W3-F1
#
_cell.length_a   1.000
_cell.length_b   1.000
_cell.length_c   1.000
_cell.angle_alpha   90.00
_cell.angle_beta   90.00
_cell.angle_gamma   90.00
#
_symmetry.space_group_name_H-M   'P 1'
#
loop_
_entity.id
_entity.type
_entity.pdbx_description
1 polymer ?
#
loop_
_entity_poly.entity_id
_entity_poly.type
_entity_poly.pdbx_seq_one_letter_code
_entity_poly.pdbx_strand_id
1 'polypeptide(L)'
;MDNILIGTSGFSYTDWLGPLYPPGTPKHEFLSLYGAEFPFVELNFSYYRQPEPGTMERMVRQTPEGFTFTIKAHQSLTHEQSADFTESARTFKEGISPLRDASKLAAVLFQFPYSFHYSPDSRRYLKRICS
;
A
#
# COMPACT_ATOMS: atom_id res chain seq x y z
N MET A 1 11.44 23.92 -2.06
CA MET A 1 11.07 23.48 -0.70
C MET A 1 10.78 22.00 -0.80
N ASP A 2 11.36 21.19 0.08
CA ASP A 2 11.13 19.75 0.06
C ASP A 2 9.70 19.46 0.51
N ASN A 3 8.98 18.61 -0.24
CA ASN A 3 7.58 18.27 0.04
C ASN A 3 7.53 17.10 1.03
N ILE A 4 7.23 17.39 2.31
CA ILE A 4 7.12 16.37 3.37
C ILE A 4 5.65 15.96 3.51
N LEU A 5 5.36 14.68 3.29
CA LEU A 5 4.03 14.10 3.47
C LEU A 5 3.99 13.32 4.80
N ILE A 6 2.94 13.56 5.59
CA ILE A 6 2.71 12.88 6.87
C ILE A 6 1.38 12.13 6.80
N GLY A 7 1.37 10.90 7.31
CA GLY A 7 0.20 10.04 7.37
C GLY A 7 0.44 8.85 8.29
N THR A 8 -0.38 7.82 8.16
CA THR A 8 -0.38 6.64 9.05
C THR A 8 -0.28 5.35 8.25
N SER A 9 0.14 4.27 8.91
CA SER A 9 0.04 2.91 8.37
C SER A 9 -1.38 2.39 8.50
N GLY A 10 -2.22 2.80 7.54
CA GLY A 10 -3.63 2.44 7.46
C GLY A 10 -4.57 3.54 7.96
N PHE A 11 -5.85 3.39 7.61
CA PHE A 11 -6.91 4.34 7.94
C PHE A 11 -8.16 3.67 8.55
N SER A 12 -8.25 2.33 8.52
CA SER A 12 -9.51 1.62 8.81
C SER A 12 -9.56 1.09 10.24
N TYR A 13 -9.70 2.00 11.21
CA TYR A 13 -9.72 1.68 12.64
C TYR A 13 -11.02 2.16 13.29
N THR A 14 -11.76 1.25 13.93
CA THR A 14 -12.99 1.62 14.66
C THR A 14 -12.71 2.48 15.88
N ASP A 15 -11.51 2.35 16.46
CA ASP A 15 -11.06 3.13 17.62
C ASP A 15 -10.89 4.62 17.28
N TRP A 16 -10.92 4.97 15.99
CA TRP A 16 -10.87 6.35 15.51
C TRP A 16 -12.26 6.99 15.39
N LEU A 17 -13.34 6.25 15.65
CA LEU A 17 -14.70 6.82 15.81
C LEU A 17 -14.77 7.66 17.10
N GLY A 18 -15.03 8.95 16.96
CA GLY A 18 -14.96 9.97 17.99
C GLY A 18 -13.71 10.84 17.83
N PRO A 19 -12.48 10.30 17.97
CA PRO A 19 -11.25 11.08 17.87
C PRO A 19 -10.95 11.69 16.49
N LEU A 20 -11.23 10.96 15.40
CA LEU A 20 -10.94 11.40 14.03
C LEU A 20 -12.17 11.34 13.13
N TYR A 21 -12.93 10.25 13.21
CA TYR A 21 -14.16 10.05 12.44
C TYR A 21 -15.37 10.38 13.31
N PRO A 22 -16.44 11.01 12.79
CA PRO A 22 -17.66 11.20 13.56
C PRO A 22 -18.21 9.88 14.15
N PRO A 23 -18.80 9.89 15.35
CA PRO A 23 -19.46 8.70 15.90
C PRO A 23 -20.53 8.17 14.95
N GLY A 24 -20.56 6.85 14.75
CA GLY A 24 -21.51 6.18 13.86
C GLY A 24 -21.15 6.21 12.37
N THR A 25 -20.02 6.80 11.98
CA THR A 25 -19.55 6.75 10.59
C THR A 25 -19.38 5.30 10.11
N PRO A 26 -19.95 4.92 8.96
CA PRO A 26 -19.75 3.60 8.40
C PRO A 26 -18.35 3.46 7.79
N LYS A 27 -17.75 2.25 7.91
CA LYS A 27 -16.35 1.99 7.50
C LYS A 27 -16.02 2.38 6.06
N HIS A 28 -16.99 2.35 5.14
CA HIS A 28 -16.76 2.69 3.74
C HIS A 28 -16.45 4.18 3.53
N GLU A 29 -16.80 5.05 4.49
CA GLU A 29 -16.51 6.49 4.46
C GLU A 29 -15.14 6.84 5.08
N PHE A 30 -14.52 5.91 5.82
CA PHE A 30 -13.29 6.19 6.57
C PHE A 30 -12.17 6.73 5.69
N LEU A 31 -11.99 6.20 4.47
CA LEU A 31 -10.92 6.68 3.58
C LEU A 31 -11.17 8.13 3.13
N SER A 32 -12.42 8.49 2.85
CA SER A 32 -12.77 9.83 2.41
C SER A 32 -12.59 10.86 3.53
N LEU A 33 -12.98 10.51 4.76
CA LEU A 33 -12.73 11.36 5.93
C LEU A 33 -11.24 11.45 6.24
N TYR A 34 -10.52 10.33 6.18
CA TYR A 34 -9.06 10.31 6.37
C TYR A 34 -8.35 11.22 5.35
N GLY A 35 -8.76 11.14 4.08
CA GLY A 35 -8.19 11.94 3.00
C GLY A 35 -8.49 13.44 3.09
N ALA A 36 -9.44 13.86 3.95
CA ALA A 36 -9.68 15.26 4.25
C ALA A 36 -8.67 15.83 5.27
N GLU A 37 -8.09 14.97 6.11
CA GLU A 37 -7.19 15.36 7.21
C GLU A 37 -5.70 15.13 6.87
N PHE A 38 -5.41 14.08 6.09
CA PHE A 38 -4.04 13.71 5.73
C PHE A 38 -3.85 13.65 4.20
N PRO A 39 -2.67 14.03 3.67
CA PRO A 39 -2.37 13.97 2.25
C PRO A 39 -1.90 12.58 1.77
N PHE A 40 -1.73 11.63 2.69
CA PHE A 40 -1.00 10.39 2.41
C PHE A 40 -1.40 9.24 3.36
N VAL A 41 -1.42 8.00 2.86
CA VAL A 41 -1.57 6.79 3.70
C VAL A 41 -0.75 5.61 3.17
N GLU A 42 -0.27 4.76 4.07
CA GLU A 42 0.29 3.45 3.70
C GLU A 42 -0.78 2.35 3.77
N LEU A 43 -0.93 1.60 2.68
CA LEU A 43 -1.82 0.45 2.57
C LEU A 43 -1.06 -0.83 2.94
N ASN A 44 -1.51 -1.53 3.98
CA ASN A 44 -0.88 -2.77 4.45
C ASN A 44 -1.68 -4.05 4.13
N PHE A 45 -2.94 -3.94 3.70
CA PHE A 45 -3.79 -5.12 3.43
C PHE A 45 -3.18 -6.03 2.34
N SER A 46 -2.44 -5.42 1.41
CA SER A 46 -1.80 -6.07 0.28
C SER A 46 -0.71 -7.06 0.67
N TYR A 47 -0.21 -6.99 1.90
CA TYR A 47 0.69 -7.98 2.47
C TYR A 47 0.05 -9.37 2.53
N TYR A 48 -1.23 -9.42 2.93
CA TYR A 48 -1.97 -10.67 3.17
C TYR A 48 -2.75 -11.16 1.95
N ARG A 49 -3.11 -10.26 1.03
CA ARG A 49 -3.92 -10.55 -0.16
C ARG A 49 -3.42 -9.72 -1.32
N GLN A 50 -3.35 -10.29 -2.52
CA GLN A 50 -2.99 -9.50 -3.70
C GLN A 50 -3.96 -8.33 -3.90
N PRO A 51 -3.47 -7.13 -4.29
CA PRO A 51 -4.33 -6.01 -4.57
C PRO A 51 -5.14 -6.28 -5.84
N GLU A 52 -6.38 -5.78 -5.87
CA GLU A 52 -7.27 -5.87 -7.02
C GLU A 52 -7.47 -4.49 -7.64
N PRO A 53 -7.47 -4.36 -8.99
CA PRO A 53 -7.62 -3.07 -9.65
C PRO A 53 -8.89 -2.33 -9.23
N GLY A 54 -10.04 -3.01 -9.16
CA GLY A 54 -11.31 -2.39 -8.76
C GLY A 54 -11.30 -1.83 -7.34
N THR A 55 -10.50 -2.42 -6.43
CA THR A 55 -10.31 -1.87 -5.09
C THR A 55 -9.46 -0.60 -5.12
N MET A 56 -8.40 -0.57 -5.93
CA MET A 56 -7.56 0.63 -6.09
C MET A 56 -8.33 1.77 -6.76
N GLU A 57 -9.09 1.49 -7.81
CA GLU A 57 -9.94 2.48 -8.48
C GLU A 57 -10.93 3.13 -7.51
N ARG A 58 -11.54 2.33 -6.62
CA ARG A 58 -12.42 2.84 -5.58
C ARG A 58 -11.67 3.79 -4.65
N MET A 59 -10.48 3.42 -4.19
CA MET A 59 -9.65 4.27 -3.32
C MET A 59 -9.22 5.58 -4.01
N VAL A 60 -8.90 5.54 -5.31
CA VAL A 60 -8.60 6.73 -6.12
C VAL A 60 -9.78 7.70 -6.10
N ARG A 61 -11.00 7.21 -6.30
CA ARG A 61 -12.24 8.02 -6.31
C ARG A 61 -12.60 8.58 -4.94
N GLN A 62 -12.23 7.88 -3.86
CA GLN A 62 -12.58 8.28 -2.49
C GLN A 62 -11.66 9.35 -1.89
N THR A 63 -10.53 9.65 -2.53
CA THR A 63 -9.51 10.56 -2.00
C THR A 63 -9.36 11.80 -2.89
N PRO A 64 -9.01 12.97 -2.32
CA PRO A 64 -8.90 14.20 -3.10
C PRO A 64 -7.75 14.16 -4.11
N GLU A 65 -7.71 15.15 -4.99
CA GLU A 65 -6.56 15.39 -5.87
C GLU A 65 -5.29 15.63 -5.04
N GLY A 66 -4.14 15.13 -5.50
CA GLY A 66 -2.88 15.23 -4.78
C GLY A 66 -2.71 14.26 -3.60
N PHE A 67 -3.77 13.54 -3.18
CA PHE A 67 -3.63 12.48 -2.19
C PHE A 67 -2.81 11.31 -2.75
N THR A 68 -1.86 10.79 -1.96
CA THR A 68 -0.98 9.70 -2.39
C THR A 68 -1.04 8.49 -1.47
N PHE A 69 -0.67 7.34 -2.01
CA PHE A 69 -0.61 6.06 -1.31
C PHE A 69 0.78 5.47 -1.40
N THR A 70 1.29 4.93 -0.30
CA THR A 70 2.22 3.80 -0.39
C THR A 70 1.45 2.51 -0.22
N ILE A 71 1.99 1.43 -0.75
CA ILE A 71 1.40 0.11 -0.60
C ILE A 71 2.48 -0.91 -0.30
N LYS A 72 2.25 -1.76 0.70
CA LYS A 72 3.19 -2.81 1.06
C LYS A 72 3.15 -3.93 0.04
N ALA A 73 4.32 -4.41 -0.37
CA ALA A 73 4.43 -5.58 -1.23
C ALA A 73 3.78 -6.81 -0.57
N HIS A 74 3.16 -7.66 -1.40
CA HIS A 74 2.59 -8.92 -0.94
C HIS A 74 3.67 -9.82 -0.29
N GLN A 75 3.29 -10.64 0.69
CA GLN A 75 4.24 -11.50 1.41
C GLN A 75 4.97 -12.49 0.49
N SER A 76 4.36 -12.90 -0.64
CA SER A 76 5.05 -13.74 -1.64
C SER A 76 6.25 -13.06 -2.32
N LEU A 77 6.31 -11.72 -2.27
CA LEU A 77 7.40 -10.90 -2.82
C LEU A 77 8.47 -10.53 -1.79
N THR A 78 8.30 -10.93 -0.52
CA THR A 78 9.18 -10.49 0.59
C THR A 78 9.54 -11.59 1.59
N HIS A 79 8.59 -12.47 1.94
CA HIS A 79 8.70 -13.44 3.02
C HIS A 79 8.76 -14.90 2.52
N GLU A 80 8.05 -15.25 1.43
CA GLU A 80 7.85 -16.65 1.04
C GLU A 80 8.78 -17.16 -0.07
N GLN A 81 9.61 -16.30 -0.68
CA GLN A 81 10.56 -16.61 -1.78
C GLN A 81 10.13 -17.79 -2.68
N SER A 82 8.93 -17.73 -3.26
CA SER A 82 8.36 -18.84 -4.04
C SER A 82 8.89 -18.88 -5.48
N ALA A 83 8.76 -20.04 -6.13
CA ALA A 83 9.06 -20.22 -7.55
C ALA A 83 8.25 -19.26 -8.45
N ASP A 84 7.05 -18.89 -8.01
CA ASP A 84 6.07 -18.11 -8.75
C ASP A 84 6.22 -16.59 -8.57
N PHE A 85 7.39 -16.12 -8.12
CA PHE A 85 7.65 -14.69 -7.91
C PHE A 85 7.25 -13.83 -9.11
N THR A 86 7.56 -14.28 -10.35
CA THR A 86 7.27 -13.50 -11.56
C THR A 86 5.76 -13.32 -11.78
N GLU A 87 4.98 -14.35 -11.51
CA GLU A 87 3.52 -14.28 -11.60
C GLU A 87 2.95 -13.42 -10.47
N SER A 88 3.39 -13.65 -9.24
CA SER A 88 3.01 -12.82 -8.08
C SER A 88 3.30 -11.34 -8.30
N ALA A 89 4.46 -11.01 -8.89
CA ALA A 89 4.87 -9.64 -9.19
C ALA A 89 4.00 -9.03 -10.30
N ARG A 90 3.63 -9.82 -11.32
CA ARG A 90 2.70 -9.42 -12.37
C ARG A 90 1.33 -9.10 -11.79
N THR A 91 0.74 -10.03 -11.03
CA THR A 91 -0.55 -9.84 -10.37
C THR A 91 -0.56 -8.62 -9.47
N PHE A 92 0.50 -8.42 -8.68
CA PHE A 92 0.63 -7.23 -7.83
C PHE A 92 0.69 -5.95 -8.67
N LYS A 93 1.51 -5.91 -9.73
CA LYS A 93 1.68 -4.74 -10.60
C LYS A 93 0.39 -4.37 -11.34
N GLU A 94 -0.37 -5.37 -11.79
CA GLU A 94 -1.69 -5.18 -12.38
C GLU A 94 -2.68 -4.67 -11.33
N GLY A 95 -2.70 -5.29 -10.15
CA GLY A 95 -3.54 -4.91 -9.03
C GLY A 95 -3.41 -3.46 -8.60
N ILE A 96 -2.18 -2.93 -8.55
CA ILE A 96 -1.92 -1.54 -8.15
C ILE A 96 -1.97 -0.52 -9.29
N SER A 97 -2.12 -0.99 -10.54
CA SER A 97 -2.06 -0.11 -11.72
C SER A 97 -2.95 1.13 -11.64
N PRO A 98 -4.18 1.09 -11.08
CA PRO A 98 -5.01 2.28 -11.01
C PRO A 98 -4.43 3.39 -10.12
N LEU A 99 -3.68 3.04 -9.05
CA LEU A 99 -3.00 4.05 -8.24
C LEU A 99 -1.88 4.73 -9.04
N ARG A 100 -1.12 3.95 -9.81
CA ARG A 100 -0.05 4.45 -10.67
C ARG A 100 -0.62 5.35 -11.77
N ASP A 101 -1.64 4.88 -12.47
CA ASP A 101 -2.22 5.56 -13.63
C ASP A 101 -2.91 6.87 -13.21
N ALA A 102 -3.47 6.93 -12.00
CA ALA A 102 -4.00 8.15 -11.39
C ALA A 102 -2.93 9.06 -10.78
N SER A 103 -1.63 8.74 -10.90
CA SER A 103 -0.52 9.46 -10.26
C SER A 103 -0.64 9.58 -8.73
N LYS A 104 -1.31 8.61 -8.10
CA LYS A 104 -1.50 8.53 -6.63
C LYS A 104 -0.61 7.48 -5.96
N LEU A 105 0.20 6.72 -6.71
CA LEU A 105 1.16 5.77 -6.14
C LEU A 105 2.50 6.46 -5.84
N ALA A 106 2.80 6.71 -4.56
CA ALA A 106 4.06 7.30 -4.13
C ALA A 106 5.21 6.29 -4.10
N ALA A 107 4.99 5.12 -3.51
CA ALA A 107 5.99 4.05 -3.44
C ALA A 107 5.37 2.68 -3.15
N VAL A 108 6.14 1.62 -3.43
CA VAL A 108 5.86 0.26 -2.98
C VAL A 108 6.86 -0.09 -1.87
N LEU A 109 6.36 -0.42 -0.67
CA LEU A 109 7.19 -0.79 0.46
C LEU A 109 7.51 -2.29 0.44
N PHE A 110 8.79 -2.62 0.25
CA PHE A 110 9.31 -3.98 0.43
C PHE A 110 9.91 -4.12 1.83
N GLN A 111 9.08 -4.53 2.79
CA GLN A 111 9.53 -4.85 4.15
C GLN A 111 9.87 -6.35 4.23
N PHE A 112 11.07 -6.68 4.69
CA PHE A 112 11.56 -8.06 4.83
C PHE A 112 11.46 -8.57 6.28
N PRO A 113 11.42 -9.89 6.49
CA PRO A 113 11.42 -10.49 7.83
C PRO A 113 12.77 -10.30 8.53
N TYR A 114 12.79 -10.47 9.86
CA TYR A 114 14.01 -10.43 10.67
C TYR A 114 15.10 -11.41 10.20
N SER A 115 14.71 -12.55 9.62
CA SER A 115 15.64 -13.55 9.08
C SER A 115 16.37 -13.10 7.80
N PHE A 116 15.95 -12.00 7.16
CA PHE A 116 16.55 -11.50 5.93
C PHE A 116 17.84 -10.70 6.22
N HIS A 117 18.96 -11.40 6.23
CA HIS A 117 20.28 -10.82 6.51
C HIS A 117 21.02 -10.44 5.22
N TYR A 118 22.07 -9.63 5.37
CA TYR A 118 22.98 -9.35 4.27
C TYR A 118 23.72 -10.63 3.83
N SER A 119 23.36 -11.14 2.65
CA SER A 119 23.95 -12.34 2.06
C SER A 119 23.96 -12.26 0.53
N PRO A 120 24.78 -13.07 -0.17
CA PRO A 120 24.72 -13.16 -1.63
C PRO A 120 23.33 -13.51 -2.18
N ASP A 121 22.59 -14.39 -1.50
CA ASP A 121 21.23 -14.78 -1.90
C ASP A 121 20.24 -13.63 -1.72
N SER A 122 20.27 -12.94 -0.59
CA SER A 122 19.46 -11.75 -0.33
C SER A 122 19.69 -10.67 -1.39
N ARG A 123 20.95 -10.48 -1.81
CA ARG A 123 21.30 -9.52 -2.88
C ARG A 123 20.79 -9.96 -4.26
N ARG A 124 20.88 -11.25 -4.58
CA ARG A 124 20.28 -11.80 -5.81
C ARG A 124 18.77 -11.60 -5.82
N TYR A 125 18.11 -11.81 -4.68
CA TYR A 125 16.68 -11.61 -4.53
C TYR A 125 16.28 -10.13 -4.72
N LEU A 126 16.99 -9.20 -4.08
CA LEU A 126 16.77 -7.76 -4.28
C LEU A 126 16.96 -7.35 -5.74
N LYS A 127 17.99 -7.89 -6.42
CA LYS A 127 18.20 -7.63 -7.84
C LYS A 127 17.02 -8.10 -8.70
N ARG A 128 16.38 -9.23 -8.36
CA ARG A 128 15.19 -9.75 -9.03
C ARG A 128 13.95 -8.87 -8.81
N ILE A 129 13.85 -8.19 -7.67
CA ILE A 129 12.77 -7.23 -7.40
C ILE A 129 12.92 -5.97 -8.25
N CYS A 130 14.16 -5.51 -8.45
CA CYS A 130 14.44 -4.26 -9.17
C CYS A 130 14.51 -4.41 -10.70
N SER A 131 14.49 -5.64 -11.23
CA SER A 131 14.54 -5.93 -12.67
C SER A 131 13.15 -5.92 -13.30
#